data_AF-A0A2N2YGA9-F1
#
_entry.id   AF-A0A2N2YGA9-F1
#
_cell.length_a   1.000
_cell.length_b   1.000
_cell.length_c   1.000
_cell.angle_alpha   90.00
_cell.angle_beta   90.00
_cell.angle_gamma   90.00
#
_symmetry.space_group_name_H-M   'P 1'
#
loop_
_entity.id
_entity.type
_entity.pdbx_description
1 polymer ?
#
loop_
_entity_poly.entity_id
_entity_poly.type
_entity_poly.pdbx_seq_one_letter_code
_entity_poly.pdbx_strand_id
1 'polypeptide(L)'
;MEVKEFQHAILQGIPDILPAVRSYDPTVNHAPKRKEILTAEEKKLALRNALRYFDPKHHAVLAPEFARELQDYCRIYMYRFRP
;
A
#
# COMPACT_ATOMS: atom_id res chain seq x y z
N MET A 1 -8.88 -19.56 0.86
CA MET A 1 -7.44 -19.88 0.83
C MET A 1 -7.23 -21.06 1.74
N GLU A 2 -6.65 -22.14 1.24
CA GLU A 2 -6.25 -23.24 2.13
C GLU A 2 -5.08 -22.83 3.03
N VAL A 3 -4.93 -23.47 4.18
CA VAL A 3 -3.87 -23.16 5.16
C VAL A 3 -2.47 -23.26 4.52
N LYS A 4 -2.25 -24.25 3.66
CA LYS A 4 -0.98 -24.42 2.95
C LYS A 4 -0.71 -23.27 1.97
N GLU A 5 -1.71 -22.82 1.22
CA GLU A 5 -1.57 -21.70 0.29
C GLU A 5 -1.25 -20.40 1.02
N PHE A 6 -1.90 -20.16 2.15
CA PHE A 6 -1.65 -18.98 2.99
C PHE A 6 -0.23 -18.99 3.56
N GLN A 7 0.27 -20.14 4.02
CA GLN A 7 1.65 -20.28 4.50
C GLN A 7 2.67 -20.00 3.39
N HIS A 8 2.43 -20.48 2.16
CA HIS A 8 3.29 -20.17 1.01
C HIS A 8 3.28 -18.67 0.68
N ALA A 9 2.12 -18.01 0.73
CA ALA A 9 2.01 -16.57 0.52
C ALA A 9 2.81 -15.77 1.57
N ILE A 10 2.82 -16.20 2.83
CA ILE A 10 3.65 -15.57 3.88
C ILE A 10 5.14 -15.70 3.55
N LEU A 11 5.59 -16.90 3.14
CA LEU A 11 6.99 -17.15 2.81
C LEU A 11 7.45 -16.41 1.54
N GLN A 12 6.54 -16.16 0.60
CA GLN A 12 6.83 -15.41 -0.63
C GLN A 12 7.17 -13.94 -0.35
N GLY A 13 6.61 -13.35 0.71
CA GLY A 13 6.80 -11.93 1.03
C GLY A 13 6.09 -11.03 0.01
N ILE A 14 6.83 -10.18 -0.69
CA ILE A 14 6.25 -9.30 -1.71
C ILE A 14 6.19 -10.08 -3.03
N PRO A 15 4.99 -10.34 -3.59
CA PRO A 15 4.86 -11.09 -4.82
C PRO A 15 5.39 -10.31 -6.03
N ASP A 16 5.99 -11.02 -6.98
CA ASP A 16 6.50 -10.44 -8.24
C ASP A 16 5.37 -9.93 -9.16
N ILE A 17 4.19 -10.55 -9.05
CA ILE A 17 2.99 -10.13 -9.75
C ILE A 17 2.14 -9.35 -8.75
N LEU A 18 1.80 -8.10 -9.11
CA LEU A 18 0.99 -7.27 -8.24
C LEU A 18 -0.39 -7.89 -8.05
N PRO A 19 -0.84 -8.12 -6.79
CA PRO A 19 -2.18 -8.59 -6.51
C PRO A 19 -3.20 -7.51 -6.88
N ALA A 20 -4.47 -7.87 -7.09
CA ALA A 20 -5.50 -6.91 -7.46
C ALA A 20 -5.67 -5.80 -6.40
N VAL A 21 -6.11 -4.62 -6.83
CA VAL A 21 -6.43 -3.51 -5.92
C VAL A 21 -7.53 -3.98 -4.96
N ARG A 22 -7.33 -3.78 -3.66
CA ARG A 22 -8.35 -4.04 -2.66
C ARG A 22 -9.25 -2.82 -2.48
N SER A 23 -10.56 -3.05 -2.52
CA SER A 23 -11.55 -2.04 -2.16
C SER A 23 -11.53 -1.76 -0.66
N TYR A 24 -11.93 -0.55 -0.30
CA TYR A 24 -12.20 -0.18 1.09
C TYR A 24 -13.36 -1.02 1.64
N ASP A 25 -13.16 -1.62 2.82
CA ASP A 25 -14.13 -2.52 3.44
C ASP A 25 -14.92 -1.78 4.52
N PRO A 26 -16.17 -1.35 4.30
CA PRO A 26 -16.92 -0.56 5.28
C PRO A 26 -17.36 -1.38 6.51
N THR A 27 -17.20 -2.70 6.50
CA THR A 27 -17.68 -3.57 7.59
C THR A 27 -16.71 -3.63 8.77
N VAL A 28 -15.46 -3.19 8.57
CA VAL A 28 -14.43 -3.16 9.61
C VAL A 28 -14.19 -1.74 10.11
N ASN A 29 -13.77 -1.61 11.36
CA ASN A 29 -13.37 -0.32 11.91
C ASN A 29 -12.05 0.13 11.27
N HIS A 30 -12.01 1.37 10.76
CA HIS A 30 -10.82 1.96 10.17
C HIS A 30 -10.23 3.04 11.07
N ALA A 31 -8.90 3.17 11.00
CA ALA A 31 -8.22 4.26 11.66
C ALA A 31 -8.74 5.62 11.16
N PRO A 32 -8.96 6.60 12.06
CA PRO A 32 -9.41 7.92 11.66
C PRO A 32 -8.33 8.63 10.82
N LYS A 33 -8.77 9.47 9.88
CA LYS A 33 -7.88 10.30 9.06
C LYS A 33 -7.06 11.21 9.97
N ARG A 34 -5.73 11.19 9.80
CA ARG A 34 -4.83 12.09 10.55
C ARG A 34 -4.76 13.46 9.90
N LYS A 35 -4.30 14.46 10.66
CA LYS A 35 -4.04 15.80 10.12
C LYS A 35 -2.99 15.72 9.02
N GLU A 36 -3.26 16.43 7.93
CA GLU A 36 -2.32 16.60 6.82
C GLU A 36 -1.28 17.64 7.21
N ILE A 37 -0.10 17.17 7.64
CA ILE A 37 0.99 18.03 8.13
C ILE A 37 2.20 18.05 7.20
N LEU A 38 2.22 17.21 6.17
CA LEU A 38 3.35 17.08 5.27
C LEU A 38 3.31 18.16 4.19
N THR A 39 4.46 18.81 4.00
CA THR A 39 4.74 19.68 2.85
C THR A 39 4.79 18.88 1.54
N ALA A 40 4.79 19.57 0.40
CA ALA A 40 4.89 18.92 -0.90
C ALA A 40 6.15 18.06 -1.06
N GLU A 41 7.29 18.52 -0.53
CA GLU A 41 8.55 17.76 -0.59
C GLU A 41 8.54 16.55 0.34
N GLU A 42 7.94 16.67 1.53
CA GLU A 42 7.77 15.53 2.43
C GLU A 42 6.80 14.48 1.88
N LYS A 43 5.77 14.88 1.13
CA LYS A 43 4.89 13.95 0.42
C LYS A 43 5.65 13.18 -0.66
N LYS A 44 6.49 13.86 -1.46
CA LYS A 44 7.36 13.19 -2.44
C LYS A 44 8.32 12.21 -1.75
N LEU A 45 8.91 12.62 -0.63
CA LEU A 45 9.78 11.75 0.17
C LEU A 45 9.03 10.54 0.72
N ALA A 46 7.79 10.72 1.21
CA ALA A 46 6.95 9.64 1.69
C ALA A 46 6.66 8.61 0.59
N LEU A 47 6.37 9.05 -0.64
CA LEU A 47 6.20 8.17 -1.79
C LEU A 47 7.48 7.42 -2.13
N ARG A 48 8.63 8.09 -2.17
CA ARG A 48 9.93 7.45 -2.41
C ARG A 48 10.24 6.40 -1.34
N ASN A 49 9.94 6.71 -0.08
CA ASN A 49 10.13 5.79 1.05
C ASN A 49 9.20 4.57 0.97
N ALA A 50 7.97 4.73 0.47
CA ALA A 50 7.06 3.62 0.23
C ALA A 50 7.51 2.75 -0.95
N LEU A 51 7.97 3.37 -2.05
CA LEU A 51 8.38 2.67 -3.27
C LEU A 51 9.68 1.87 -3.11
N ARG A 52 10.53 2.16 -2.11
CA ARG A 52 11.80 1.45 -1.87
C ARG A 52 11.64 -0.05 -1.61
N TYR A 53 10.44 -0.49 -1.22
CA TYR A 53 10.13 -1.90 -0.94
C TYR A 53 9.76 -2.70 -2.20
N PHE A 54 9.57 -2.03 -3.35
CA PHE A 54 9.05 -2.65 -4.56
C PHE A 54 10.03 -2.51 -5.72
N ASP A 55 10.01 -3.48 -6.63
CA ASP A 55 10.78 -3.43 -7.87
C ASP A 55 10.39 -2.20 -8.72
N PRO A 56 11.35 -1.49 -9.34
CA PRO A 56 11.08 -0.34 -10.20
C PRO A 56 10.02 -0.57 -11.28
N LYS A 57 9.88 -1.80 -11.80
CA LYS A 57 8.84 -2.15 -12.78
C LYS A 57 7.42 -1.87 -12.29
N HIS A 58 7.22 -1.88 -10.96
CA HIS A 58 5.92 -1.63 -10.34
C HIS A 58 5.69 -0.16 -9.97
N HIS A 59 6.72 0.70 -10.00
CA HIS A 59 6.60 2.07 -9.49
C HIS A 59 5.60 2.90 -10.28
N ALA A 60 5.47 2.69 -11.59
CA ALA A 60 4.48 3.38 -12.42
C ALA A 60 3.03 3.10 -11.98
N VAL A 61 2.76 1.92 -11.43
CA VAL A 61 1.43 1.52 -10.92
C VAL A 61 1.27 1.93 -9.46
N LEU A 62 2.27 1.68 -8.62
CA LEU A 62 2.18 1.89 -7.17
C LEU A 62 2.28 3.36 -6.76
N ALA A 63 3.04 4.20 -7.48
CA ALA A 63 3.19 5.61 -7.14
C ALA A 63 1.86 6.39 -7.09
N PRO A 64 0.98 6.34 -8.11
CA PRO A 64 -0.31 7.02 -8.06
C PRO A 64 -1.24 6.43 -6.99
N GLU A 65 -1.15 5.12 -6.71
CA GLU A 65 -1.93 4.48 -5.65
C GLU A 65 -1.52 4.97 -4.26
N PHE A 66 -0.21 4.99 -3.98
CA PHE A 66 0.31 5.50 -2.71
C PHE A 66 0.07 7.00 -2.54
N ALA A 67 0.12 7.77 -3.63
CA ALA A 67 -0.23 9.19 -3.60
C ALA A 67 -1.69 9.39 -3.19
N ARG A 68 -2.60 8.56 -3.73
CA ARG A 68 -4.01 8.58 -3.38
C ARG A 68 -4.24 8.16 -1.93
N GLU A 69 -3.60 7.09 -1.45
CA GLU A 69 -3.69 6.71 -0.04
C GLU A 69 -3.19 7.83 0.89
N LEU A 70 -2.09 8.49 0.54
CA LEU A 70 -1.55 9.60 1.32
C LEU A 70 -2.53 10.79 1.34
N GLN A 71 -3.25 11.05 0.26
CA GLN A 71 -4.26 12.11 0.20
C GLN A 71 -5.53 11.74 0.98
N ASP A 72 -6.02 10.51 0.81
CA ASP A 72 -7.29 10.06 1.37
C ASP A 72 -7.16 9.82 2.88
N TYR A 73 -6.03 9.23 3.31
CA TYR A 73 -5.83 8.75 4.68
C TYR A 73 -4.67 9.41 5.44
N CYS A 74 -3.88 10.29 4.80
CA CYS A 74 -2.64 10.83 5.36
C CYS A 74 -1.61 9.76 5.75
N ARG A 75 -1.74 8.56 5.17
CA ARG A 75 -0.91 7.36 5.40
C ARG A 75 -0.86 6.54 4.11
N ILE A 76 0.27 5.89 3.86
CA ILE A 76 0.41 4.89 2.81
C ILE A 76 0.32 3.54 3.51
N TYR A 77 -0.80 2.84 3.32
CA TYR A 77 -1.09 1.54 3.92
C TYR A 77 -0.70 0.38 3.01
N MET A 78 -0.60 0.63 1.70
CA MET A 78 -0.32 -0.37 0.68
C MET A 78 -1.41 -1.45 0.67
N TYR A 79 -2.70 -1.05 0.65
CA TYR A 79 -3.84 -1.97 0.84
C TYR A 79 -3.87 -3.15 -0.14
N ARG A 80 -3.29 -2.96 -1.33
CA ARG A 80 -3.07 -4.00 -2.34
C ARG A 80 -2.40 -5.25 -1.76
N PHE A 81 -1.47 -5.11 -0.82
CA PHE A 81 -0.66 -6.21 -0.27
C PHE A 81 -1.18 -6.80 1.04
N ARG A 82 -2.37 -6.37 1.50
CA ARG A 82 -3.04 -7.04 2.62
C ARG A 82 -3.32 -8.51 2.21
N PRO A 83 -2.94 -9.53 3.00
CA PRO A 83 -3.28 -10.93 2.73
C PRO A 83 -4.78 -11.19 2.72
#